data_AF-A0A317IX45-F1
#
_entry.id   AF-A0A317IX45-F1
#
_cell.length_a   1.000
_cell.length_b   1.000
_cell.length_c   1.000
_cell.angle_alpha   90.00
_cell.angle_beta   90.00
_cell.angle_gamma   90.00
#
_symmetry.space_group_name_H-M   'P 1'
#
loop_
_entity.id
_entity.type
_entity.pdbx_description
1 polymer ?
#
loop_
_entity_poly.entity_id
_entity_poly.type
_entity_poly.pdbx_seq_one_letter_code
_entity_poly.pdbx_strand_id
1 'polypeptide(L)'
;MTIGRRIFFLIIFLVLIAPFLIYNLLWLSHTKKTTAKMCFVGKTINGQFERVYSVFEFFVGNDTIFFNGPDNFIYTPGQCLPIVYTKDNPEDARLDLFLPLWMDTIMSGGVPVLILLIVFIHPDLVPYRSKIRITPHKPYVQII
;
A
#
# COMPACT_ATOMS: atom_id res chain seq x y z
N MET A 1 -2.22 -26.56 20.14
CA MET A 1 -3.29 -25.57 20.43
C MET A 1 -4.38 -25.70 19.38
N THR A 2 -5.66 -25.71 19.75
CA THR A 2 -6.78 -25.74 18.80
C THR A 2 -7.41 -24.36 18.69
N ILE A 3 -7.49 -23.83 17.48
CA ILE A 3 -8.00 -22.49 17.19
C ILE A 3 -9.16 -22.61 16.20
N GLY A 4 -10.17 -21.77 16.32
CA GLY A 4 -11.23 -21.69 15.32
C GLY A 4 -10.71 -21.14 14.00
N ARG A 5 -11.22 -21.64 12.87
CA ARG A 5 -10.85 -21.20 11.51
C ARG A 5 -10.77 -19.67 11.37
N ARG A 6 -11.78 -18.92 11.86
CA ARG A 6 -11.80 -17.45 11.76
C ARG A 6 -10.59 -16.79 12.41
N ILE A 7 -10.22 -17.23 13.61
CA ILE A 7 -9.10 -16.67 14.36
C ILE A 7 -7.77 -17.04 13.68
N PHE A 8 -7.63 -18.27 13.18
CA PHE A 8 -6.43 -18.69 12.47
C PHE A 8 -6.15 -17.84 11.23
N PHE A 9 -7.17 -17.66 10.38
CA PHE A 9 -7.02 -16.82 9.18
C PHE A 9 -6.84 -15.34 9.51
N LEU A 10 -7.47 -14.84 10.57
CA LEU A 10 -7.23 -13.48 11.07
C LEU A 10 -5.77 -13.28 11.49
N ILE A 11 -5.18 -14.25 12.20
CA ILE A 11 -3.77 -14.18 12.60
C ILE A 11 -2.87 -14.15 11.36
N ILE A 12 -3.09 -15.04 10.38
CA ILE A 12 -2.30 -15.05 9.14
C ILE A 12 -2.45 -13.73 8.38
N PHE A 13 -3.68 -13.22 8.27
CA PHE A 13 -3.96 -11.92 7.63
C PHE A 13 -3.17 -10.79 8.30
N LEU A 14 -3.19 -10.73 9.64
CA LEU A 14 -2.45 -9.73 10.39
C LEU A 14 -0.94 -9.88 10.20
N VAL A 15 -0.40 -11.10 10.27
CA VAL A 15 1.04 -11.34 10.04
C VAL A 15 1.47 -10.92 8.64
N LEU A 16 0.64 -11.17 7.62
CA LEU A 16 0.96 -10.79 6.24
C LEU A 16 0.88 -9.29 5.97
N ILE A 17 -0.11 -8.60 6.55
CA ILE A 17 -0.41 -7.20 6.19
C ILE A 17 0.20 -6.19 7.16
N ALA A 18 0.38 -6.57 8.43
CA ALA A 18 0.89 -5.68 9.45
C ALA A 18 2.22 -5.01 9.06
N PRO A 19 3.21 -5.69 8.46
CA PRO A 19 4.46 -5.03 8.07
C PRO A 19 4.23 -3.85 7.11
N PHE A 20 3.34 -4.02 6.13
CA PHE A 20 3.02 -2.97 5.15
C PHE A 20 2.19 -1.84 5.75
N LEU A 21 1.22 -2.16 6.62
CA LEU A 21 0.43 -1.15 7.32
C LEU A 21 1.29 -0.35 8.29
N ILE A 22 2.12 -1.01 9.09
CA ILE A 22 2.99 -0.36 10.08
C ILE A 22 3.95 0.57 9.37
N TYR A 23 4.58 0.14 8.28
CA TYR A 23 5.46 0.99 7.49
C TYR A 23 4.74 2.26 7.01
N ASN A 24 3.55 2.13 6.39
CA ASN A 24 2.82 3.28 5.87
C ASN A 24 2.33 4.21 6.99
N LEU A 25 1.88 3.65 8.13
CA LEU A 25 1.44 4.42 9.28
C LEU A 25 2.61 5.19 9.95
N LEU A 26 3.78 4.57 10.07
CA LEU A 26 4.99 5.22 10.58
C LEU A 26 5.46 6.31 9.62
N TRP A 27 5.37 6.06 8.31
CA TRP A 27 5.68 7.08 7.32
C TRP A 27 4.73 8.28 7.47
N LEU A 28 3.41 8.04 7.49
CA LEU A 28 2.38 9.06 7.66
C LEU A 28 2.55 9.87 8.95
N SER A 29 2.95 9.25 10.06
CA SER A 29 3.12 9.96 11.34
C SER A 29 4.27 10.98 11.32
N HIS A 30 5.24 10.84 10.41
CA HIS A 30 6.37 11.76 10.26
C HIS A 30 6.18 12.76 9.10
N THR A 31 5.00 12.78 8.47
CA THR A 31 4.73 13.68 7.35
C THR A 31 4.36 15.10 7.79
N LYS A 32 4.65 16.05 6.91
CA LYS A 32 4.16 17.43 6.94
C LYS A 32 3.29 17.67 5.72
N LYS A 33 2.30 18.54 5.87
CA LYS A 33 1.39 18.94 4.78
C LYS A 33 1.85 20.26 4.16
N THR A 34 1.77 20.35 2.84
CA THR A 34 1.94 21.60 2.10
C THR A 34 1.13 21.54 0.80
N THR A 35 1.20 22.59 0.00
CA THR A 35 0.55 22.65 -1.32
C THR A 35 1.62 22.55 -2.40
N ALA A 36 1.41 21.67 -3.36
CA ALA A 36 2.23 21.58 -4.56
C ALA A 36 1.46 22.10 -5.77
N LYS A 37 2.18 22.71 -6.70
CA LYS A 37 1.64 23.20 -7.97
C LYS A 37 2.02 22.23 -9.08
N MET A 38 1.05 21.85 -9.89
CA MET A 38 1.29 21.02 -11.07
C MET A 38 2.01 21.86 -12.14
N CYS A 39 3.15 21.37 -12.63
CA CYS A 39 3.97 22.08 -13.62
C CYS A 39 3.66 21.60 -15.04
N PHE A 40 3.90 20.31 -15.30
CA PHE A 40 3.77 19.71 -16.62
C PHE A 40 3.52 18.20 -16.55
N VAL A 41 3.08 17.63 -17.67
CA VAL A 41 2.88 16.18 -17.81
C VAL A 41 4.17 15.55 -18.34
N GLY A 42 4.74 14.64 -17.57
CA GLY A 42 5.85 13.78 -17.98
C GLY A 42 5.34 12.53 -18.71
N LYS A 43 6.18 12.02 -19.62
CA LYS A 43 5.96 10.74 -20.28
C LYS A 43 7.26 9.95 -20.26
N THR A 44 7.20 8.73 -19.74
CA THR A 44 8.33 7.80 -19.74
C THR A 44 7.90 6.51 -20.43
N ILE A 45 8.68 6.09 -21.43
CA ILE A 45 8.45 4.84 -22.16
C ILE A 45 9.49 3.84 -21.67
N ASN A 46 9.04 2.86 -20.89
CA ASN A 46 9.88 1.76 -20.41
C ASN A 46 9.47 0.47 -21.13
N GLY A 47 10.08 0.22 -22.28
CA GLY A 47 9.76 -0.94 -23.13
C GLY A 47 8.37 -0.81 -23.75
N GLN A 48 7.48 -1.76 -23.48
CA GLN A 48 6.09 -1.77 -23.98
C GLN A 48 5.11 -0.95 -23.12
N PHE A 49 5.52 -0.46 -21.95
CA PHE A 49 4.65 0.28 -21.05
C PHE A 49 4.93 1.78 -21.14
N GLU A 50 3.96 2.55 -21.62
CA GLU A 50 3.95 4.01 -21.52
C GLU A 50 3.42 4.41 -20.13
N ARG A 51 4.19 5.24 -19.41
CA ARG A 51 3.75 5.89 -18.18
C ARG A 51 3.59 7.37 -18.44
N VAL A 52 2.38 7.87 -18.21
CA VAL A 52 2.05 9.30 -18.24
C VAL A 52 1.80 9.73 -16.80
N TYR A 53 2.52 10.74 -16.32
CA TYR A 53 2.45 11.21 -14.93
C TYR A 53 2.50 12.73 -14.87
N SER A 54 1.89 13.30 -13.84
CA SER A 54 1.94 14.75 -13.59
C SER A 54 3.14 15.08 -12.71
N VAL A 55 3.94 16.09 -13.08
CA VAL A 55 5.06 16.57 -12.26
C VAL A 55 4.61 17.77 -11.44
N PHE A 56 4.91 17.74 -10.15
CA PHE A 56 4.52 18.76 -9.19
C PHE A 56 5.75 19.44 -8.60
N GLU A 57 5.67 20.75 -8.40
CA GLU A 57 6.67 21.53 -7.66
C GLU A 57 6.10 21.99 -6.31
N PHE A 58 6.95 22.00 -5.29
CA PHE A 58 6.65 22.63 -4.01
C PHE A 58 7.92 23.18 -3.36
N PHE A 59 7.74 24.07 -2.38
CA PHE A 59 8.84 24.74 -1.70
C PHE A 59 9.04 24.19 -0.29
N VAL A 60 10.29 23.90 0.06
CA VAL A 60 10.72 23.54 1.41
C VAL A 60 11.83 24.48 1.84
N GLY A 61 11.49 25.48 2.66
CA GLY A 61 12.43 26.56 2.97
C GLY A 61 12.73 27.38 1.72
N ASN A 62 13.98 27.37 1.27
CA ASN A 62 14.42 28.06 0.06
C ASN A 62 14.59 27.12 -1.15
N ASP A 63 14.38 25.82 -0.97
CA ASP A 63 14.58 24.82 -2.01
C ASP A 63 13.27 24.53 -2.75
N THR A 64 13.36 24.40 -4.07
CA THR A 64 12.26 23.96 -4.93
C THR A 64 12.44 22.47 -5.22
N ILE A 65 11.41 21.69 -4.92
CA ILE A 65 11.46 20.24 -5.03
C ILE A 65 10.40 19.80 -6.04
N PHE A 66 10.81 18.91 -6.93
CA PHE A 66 9.95 18.30 -7.93
C PHE A 66 9.71 16.84 -7.58
N PHE A 67 8.46 16.39 -7.71
CA PHE A 67 8.13 14.98 -7.55
C PHE A 67 7.10 14.54 -8.58
N ASN A 68 7.08 13.24 -8.84
CA ASN A 68 6.14 12.64 -9.79
C ASN A 68 4.86 12.24 -9.06
N GLY A 69 3.73 12.70 -9.58
CA GLY A 69 2.42 12.25 -9.16
C GLY A 69 2.11 10.81 -9.60
N PRO A 70 0.95 10.28 -9.18
CA PRO A 70 0.52 8.94 -9.54
C PRO A 70 0.35 8.78 -11.07
N ASP A 71 0.79 7.62 -11.58
CA ASP A 71 0.66 7.25 -12.99
C ASP A 71 -0.81 7.27 -13.45
N ASN A 72 -1.04 7.75 -14.67
CA ASN A 72 -2.36 7.85 -15.33
C ASN A 72 -3.37 8.82 -14.67
N PHE A 73 -2.94 9.62 -13.68
CA PHE A 73 -3.72 10.75 -13.18
C PHE A 73 -3.16 12.06 -13.75
N ILE A 74 -3.87 12.60 -14.73
CA ILE A 74 -3.51 13.84 -15.40
C ILE A 74 -4.23 15.00 -14.72
N TYR A 75 -3.44 15.92 -14.17
CA TYR A 75 -3.92 17.15 -13.56
C TYR A 75 -3.67 18.34 -14.49
N THR A 76 -4.39 19.44 -14.27
CA THR A 76 -4.26 20.62 -15.11
C THR A 76 -3.00 21.40 -14.71
N PRO A 77 -2.17 21.87 -15.66
CA PRO A 77 -1.05 22.77 -15.36
C PRO A 77 -1.48 23.99 -14.55
N GLY A 78 -0.71 24.31 -13.52
CA GLY A 78 -1.02 25.37 -12.56
C GLY A 78 -1.98 24.98 -11.43
N GLN A 79 -2.57 23.78 -11.47
CA GLN A 79 -3.44 23.30 -10.40
C GLN A 79 -2.64 23.08 -9.10
N CYS A 80 -3.15 23.63 -8.01
CA CYS A 80 -2.60 23.42 -6.67
C CYS A 80 -3.29 22.24 -5.99
N LEU A 81 -2.51 21.29 -5.46
CA LEU A 81 -3.02 20.12 -4.73
C LEU A 81 -2.33 19.99 -3.38
N PRO A 82 -3.05 19.48 -2.35
CA PRO A 82 -2.44 19.17 -1.08
C PRO A 82 -1.51 17.98 -1.22
N ILE A 83 -0.34 18.08 -0.59
CA ILE A 83 0.66 17.02 -0.56
C ILE A 83 1.14 16.78 0.87
N VAL A 84 1.68 15.59 1.08
CA VAL A 84 2.41 15.20 2.27
C VAL A 84 3.83 14.83 1.90
N TYR A 85 4.78 15.20 2.75
CA TYR A 85 6.21 14.89 2.56
C TYR A 85 6.89 14.70 3.92
N THR A 86 8.03 14.02 3.95
CA THR A 86 8.84 13.92 5.18
C THR A 86 9.94 14.98 5.17
N LYS A 87 10.27 15.57 6.33
CA LYS A 87 11.30 16.62 6.39
C LYS A 87 12.68 16.07 6.00
N ASP A 88 12.95 14.81 6.36
CA ASP A 88 14.25 14.17 6.14
C ASP A 88 14.40 13.66 4.70
N ASN A 89 13.29 13.41 4.00
CA ASN A 89 13.27 13.05 2.58
C ASN A 89 12.07 13.70 1.87
N PRO A 90 12.20 14.96 1.45
CA PRO A 90 11.11 15.68 0.79
C PRO A 90 10.85 15.20 -0.65
N GLU A 91 11.77 14.47 -1.28
CA GLU A 91 11.56 13.92 -2.63
C GLU A 91 10.53 12.78 -2.65
N ASP A 92 10.33 12.09 -1.54
CA ASP A 92 9.26 11.09 -1.34
C ASP A 92 7.90 11.76 -1.02
N ALA A 93 7.64 12.92 -1.63
CA ALA A 93 6.35 13.60 -1.49
C ALA A 93 5.24 12.81 -2.21
N ARG A 94 4.04 12.82 -1.61
CA ARG A 94 2.85 12.15 -2.15
C ARG A 94 1.67 13.11 -2.10
N LEU A 95 0.76 12.98 -3.08
CA LEU A 95 -0.52 13.69 -3.01
C LEU A 95 -1.30 13.24 -1.76
N ASP A 96 -1.91 14.17 -1.03
CA ASP A 96 -2.74 13.91 0.14
C ASP A 96 -4.13 13.40 -0.29
N LEU A 97 -4.12 12.28 -1.01
CA LEU A 97 -5.27 11.58 -1.56
C LEU A 97 -5.18 10.11 -1.12
N PHE A 98 -6.34 9.46 -0.96
CA PHE A 98 -6.36 8.07 -0.48
C PHE A 98 -5.55 7.13 -1.38
N LEU A 99 -5.79 7.15 -2.70
CA LEU A 99 -5.13 6.18 -3.58
C LEU A 99 -3.60 6.35 -3.59
N PRO A 100 -3.01 7.55 -3.80
CA PRO A 100 -1.56 7.74 -3.77
C PRO A 100 -0.88 7.37 -2.45
N LEU A 101 -1.57 7.56 -1.31
CA LEU A 101 -1.01 7.21 0.01
C LEU A 101 -1.03 5.71 0.30
N TRP A 102 -1.98 4.97 -0.28
CA TRP A 102 -2.19 3.56 0.05
C TRP A 102 -1.85 2.61 -1.11
N MET A 103 -1.55 3.11 -2.30
CA MET A 103 -1.33 2.29 -3.50
C MET A 103 -0.27 1.22 -3.29
N ASP A 104 0.88 1.58 -2.70
CA ASP A 104 1.97 0.63 -2.45
C ASP A 104 1.54 -0.49 -1.49
N THR A 105 0.79 -0.14 -0.44
CA THR A 105 0.22 -1.09 0.52
C THR A 105 -0.83 -1.98 -0.14
N ILE A 106 -1.69 -1.43 -0.98
CA ILE A 106 -2.73 -2.17 -1.71
C ILE A 106 -2.09 -3.14 -2.71
N MET A 107 -1.07 -2.71 -3.45
CA MET A 107 -0.39 -3.55 -4.44
C MET A 107 0.40 -4.67 -3.76
N SER A 108 1.13 -4.35 -2.70
CA SER A 108 1.97 -5.34 -1.99
C SER A 108 1.14 -6.30 -1.13
N GLY A 109 0.09 -5.80 -0.47
CA GLY A 109 -0.76 -6.59 0.43
C GLY A 109 -1.97 -7.24 -0.26
N GLY A 110 -2.45 -6.67 -1.37
CA GLY A 110 -3.70 -7.08 -2.01
C GLY A 110 -3.64 -8.49 -2.60
N VAL A 111 -2.54 -8.86 -3.27
CA VAL A 111 -2.39 -10.21 -3.85
C VAL A 111 -2.36 -11.30 -2.76
N PRO A 112 -1.53 -11.22 -1.70
CA PRO A 112 -1.58 -12.17 -0.59
C PRO A 112 -2.94 -12.26 0.09
N VAL A 113 -3.61 -11.12 0.28
CA VAL A 113 -4.97 -11.06 0.86
C VAL A 113 -5.98 -11.79 -0.01
N LEU A 114 -5.91 -11.60 -1.33
CA LEU A 114 -6.82 -12.24 -2.27
C LEU A 114 -6.61 -13.76 -2.28
N ILE A 115 -5.36 -14.22 -2.27
CA ILE A 115 -5.03 -15.65 -2.13
C ILE A 115 -5.60 -16.20 -0.81
N LEU A 116 -5.34 -15.51 0.30
CA LEU A 116 -5.83 -15.91 1.62
C LEU A 116 -7.37 -15.97 1.66
N LEU A 117 -8.03 -15.02 1.00
CA LEU A 117 -9.49 -14.96 0.89
C LEU A 117 -10.03 -16.15 0.09
N ILE A 118 -9.41 -16.52 -1.03
CA ILE A 118 -9.78 -17.70 -1.81
C ILE A 118 -9.66 -18.97 -0.95
N VAL A 119 -8.51 -19.15 -0.28
CA VAL A 119 -8.28 -20.30 0.60
C VAL A 119 -9.29 -20.32 1.76
N PHE A 120 -9.62 -19.14 2.30
CA PHE A 120 -10.62 -19.02 3.34
C PHE A 120 -12.01 -19.37 2.84
N ILE A 121 -12.43 -18.98 1.64
CA ILE A 121 -13.81 -19.19 1.16
C ILE A 121 -14.02 -20.62 0.65
N HIS A 122 -13.01 -21.20 0.00
CA HIS A 122 -13.13 -22.47 -0.71
C HIS A 122 -13.32 -23.66 0.26
N PRO A 123 -14.49 -24.33 0.26
CA PRO A 123 -14.81 -25.38 1.22
C PRO A 123 -13.90 -26.61 1.09
N ASP A 124 -13.45 -26.93 -0.12
CA ASP A 124 -12.57 -28.07 -0.36
C ASP A 124 -11.13 -27.87 0.16
N LEU A 125 -10.71 -26.61 0.36
CA LEU A 125 -9.41 -26.30 0.95
C LEU A 125 -9.51 -26.30 2.47
N VAL A 126 -10.52 -25.61 3.03
CA VAL A 126 -10.78 -25.57 4.46
C VAL A 126 -12.29 -25.67 4.72
N PRO A 127 -12.78 -26.83 5.21
CA PRO A 127 -14.20 -27.05 5.48
C PRO A 127 -14.84 -26.00 6.39
N TYR A 128 -16.13 -25.76 6.21
CA TYR A 128 -16.90 -24.90 7.11
C TYR A 128 -16.96 -25.53 8.51
N ARG A 129 -16.72 -24.70 9.54
CA ARG A 129 -16.69 -25.10 10.97
C ARG A 129 -15.49 -25.94 11.42
N SER A 130 -14.49 -26.15 10.57
CA SER A 130 -13.26 -26.83 10.98
C SER A 130 -12.53 -26.08 12.11
N LYS A 131 -11.84 -26.86 12.94
CA LYS A 131 -10.88 -26.38 13.93
C LYS A 131 -9.48 -26.67 13.42
N ILE A 132 -8.59 -25.73 13.63
CA ILE A 132 -7.20 -25.86 13.18
C ILE A 132 -6.35 -26.15 14.42
N ARG A 133 -5.73 -27.33 14.42
CA ARG A 133 -4.77 -27.73 15.44
C ARG A 133 -3.38 -27.37 14.96
N ILE A 134 -2.71 -26.52 15.74
CA ILE A 134 -1.30 -26.19 15.57
C ILE A 134 -0.51 -27.04 16.54
N THR A 135 0.46 -27.78 16.01
CA THR A 135 1.34 -28.71 16.74
C THR A 135 2.80 -28.34 16.50
N PRO A 136 3.69 -28.45 17.51
CA PRO A 136 5.10 -28.15 17.35
C PRO A 136 5.85 -29.23 16.53
N HIS A 137 5.21 -30.37 16.24
CA HIS A 137 5.78 -31.50 15.50
C HIS A 137 4.92 -31.78 14.27
N LYS A 138 5.50 -32.39 13.23
CA LYS A 138 4.79 -32.69 11.98
C LYS A 138 3.60 -33.64 12.22
N PRO A 139 2.45 -33.41 11.57
CA PRO A 139 2.11 -32.24 10.76
C PRO A 139 1.90 -30.98 11.65
N TYR A 140 2.52 -29.85 11.29
CA TYR A 140 2.47 -28.62 12.09
C TYR A 140 1.09 -27.98 12.14
N VAL A 141 0.27 -28.20 11.11
CA VAL A 141 -1.09 -27.72 10.97
C VAL A 141 -1.97 -28.89 10.57
N GLN A 142 -3.02 -29.15 11.36
CA GLN A 142 -4.00 -30.19 11.09
C GLN A 142 -5.40 -29.59 11.14
N ILE A 143 -6.21 -29.87 10.12
CA ILE A 143 -7.63 -29.52 10.08
C ILE A 143 -8.40 -30.66 10.77
N ILE A 144 -9.23 -30.32 11.74
CA ILE A 144 -10.08 -31.22 12.52
C ILE A 144 -11.55 -30.83 12.35
#